data_AF-A0A9P5PXA6-F1
#
_entry.id   AF-A0A9P5PXA6-F1
#
_cell.length_a   1.000
_cell.length_b   1.000
_cell.length_c   1.000
_cell.angle_alpha   90.00
_cell.angle_beta   90.00
_cell.angle_gamma   90.00
#
_symmetry.space_group_name_H-M   'P 1'
#
loop_
_entity.id
_entity.type
_entity.pdbx_description
1 polymer ?
#
loop_
_entity_poly.entity_id
_entity_poly.type
_entity_poly.pdbx_seq_one_letter_code
_entity_poly.pdbx_strand_id
1 'polypeptide(L)'
;HIGTMTQAGLNMGAQNCRVFEHAKSFTKKLTAMQMIDHDRDIIGAVSVFWSLAQAVLPTDIMSVIHNYMDNENLPNIQTRNIEPGNGFTLCVEGKDFFFPYADRASPEVYINSGYAVSVLSCSHYLSVLK
;
A
#
# COMPACT_ATOMS: atom_id res chain seq x y z
N HIS A 1 12.85 10.82 -18.01
CA HIS A 1 13.13 9.63 -17.19
C HIS A 1 11.93 8.69 -17.26
N ILE A 2 12.14 7.42 -17.58
CA ILE A 2 11.07 6.42 -17.70
C ILE A 2 10.79 5.88 -16.30
N GLY A 3 10.07 6.67 -15.49
CA GLY A 3 9.55 6.21 -14.21
C GLY A 3 8.16 5.63 -14.40
N THR A 4 7.86 4.49 -13.78
CA THR A 4 6.51 3.91 -13.78
C THR A 4 5.91 4.18 -12.41
N MET A 5 4.78 4.91 -12.38
CA MET A 5 3.98 5.10 -11.19
C MET A 5 2.79 4.13 -11.24
N THR A 6 2.60 3.39 -10.15
CA THR A 6 1.50 2.45 -9.99
C THR A 6 0.78 2.73 -8.69
N GLN A 7 -0.54 2.76 -8.75
CA GLN A 7 -1.39 2.89 -7.60
C GLN A 7 -1.72 1.50 -7.04
N ALA A 8 -1.71 1.38 -5.71
CA ALA A 8 -2.20 0.23 -4.98
C ALA A 8 -3.21 0.70 -3.94
N GLY A 9 -4.18 -0.15 -3.61
CA GLY A 9 -5.24 0.21 -2.68
C GLY A 9 -6.57 0.53 -3.37
N LEU A 10 -7.31 1.44 -2.76
CA LEU A 10 -8.49 2.06 -3.33
C LEU A 10 -8.11 3.10 -4.37
N ASN A 11 -8.84 3.09 -5.47
CA ASN A 11 -8.99 4.19 -6.39
C ASN A 11 -10.21 4.99 -5.94
N MET A 12 -10.01 6.26 -5.65
CA MET A 12 -11.08 7.17 -5.20
C MET A 12 -11.83 7.82 -6.37
N GLY A 13 -11.48 7.50 -7.62
CA GLY A 13 -12.10 8.07 -8.81
C GLY A 13 -11.77 9.54 -9.03
N ALA A 14 -12.54 10.20 -9.89
CA ALA A 14 -12.40 11.64 -10.10
C ALA A 14 -12.93 12.39 -8.87
N GLN A 15 -12.36 13.56 -8.53
CA GLN A 15 -12.78 14.34 -7.36
C GLN A 15 -14.29 14.64 -7.33
N ASN A 16 -14.88 14.79 -8.50
CA ASN A 16 -16.28 15.12 -8.78
C ASN A 16 -17.16 13.88 -9.07
N CYS A 17 -16.59 12.67 -9.03
CA CYS A 17 -17.30 11.40 -9.12
C CYS A 17 -16.50 10.35 -8.33
N ARG A 18 -16.67 10.36 -7.00
CA ARG A 18 -16.00 9.41 -6.11
C ARG A 18 -16.59 8.02 -6.35
N VAL A 19 -15.78 7.12 -6.87
CA VAL A 19 -16.09 5.70 -7.04
C VAL A 19 -15.02 4.94 -6.29
N PHE A 20 -15.41 4.20 -5.26
CA PHE A 20 -14.48 3.40 -4.46
C PHE A 20 -14.32 2.03 -5.10
N GLU A 21 -13.31 1.89 -5.96
CA GLU A 21 -12.93 0.63 -6.59
C GLU A 21 -11.49 0.28 -6.28
N HIS A 22 -11.12 -0.99 -6.37
CA HIS A 22 -9.72 -1.38 -6.22
C HIS A 22 -8.89 -0.94 -7.43
N ALA A 23 -7.74 -0.32 -7.18
CA ALA A 23 -6.79 0.00 -8.23
C ALA A 23 -6.33 -1.27 -8.97
N LYS A 24 -6.15 -1.15 -10.29
CA LYS A 24 -5.65 -2.25 -11.12
C LYS A 24 -4.12 -2.25 -11.07
N SER A 25 -3.55 -3.04 -10.16
CA SER A 25 -2.09 -3.11 -9.95
C SER A 25 -1.34 -3.95 -10.99
N PHE A 26 -1.98 -4.95 -11.60
CA PHE A 26 -1.31 -5.91 -12.48
C PHE A 26 -1.78 -5.85 -13.92
N THR A 27 -0.82 -5.78 -14.84
CA THR A 27 -1.04 -5.78 -16.30
C THR A 27 -0.49 -7.04 -16.98
N LYS A 28 0.54 -7.66 -16.39
CA LYS A 28 1.06 -8.96 -16.80
C LYS A 28 0.19 -10.09 -16.26
N LYS A 29 0.20 -11.23 -16.97
CA LYS A 29 -0.45 -12.46 -16.50
C LYS A 29 0.37 -13.06 -15.37
N LEU A 30 -0.12 -12.92 -14.14
CA LEU A 30 0.39 -13.58 -12.95
C LEU A 30 -0.61 -14.64 -12.48
N THR A 31 -0.13 -15.63 -11.75
CA THR A 31 -1.04 -16.54 -11.04
C THR A 31 -1.69 -15.81 -9.86
N ALA A 32 -2.86 -16.27 -9.42
CA ALA A 32 -3.54 -15.67 -8.27
C ALA A 32 -2.66 -15.68 -7.00
N MET A 33 -1.89 -16.75 -6.79
CA MET A 33 -0.95 -16.86 -5.67
C MET A 33 0.16 -15.80 -5.75
N GLN A 34 0.76 -15.63 -6.93
CA GLN A 34 1.76 -14.58 -7.14
C GLN A 34 1.17 -13.19 -6.89
N MET A 35 -0.04 -12.91 -7.38
CA MET A 35 -0.71 -11.62 -7.15
C MET A 35 -0.94 -11.35 -5.66
N ILE A 36 -1.35 -12.37 -4.89
CA ILE A 36 -1.54 -12.26 -3.45
C ILE A 36 -0.20 -12.00 -2.75
N ASP A 37 0.86 -12.75 -3.07
CA ASP A 37 2.16 -12.57 -2.44
C ASP A 37 2.74 -11.19 -2.73
N HIS A 38 2.59 -10.75 -3.98
CA HIS A 38 2.89 -9.39 -4.38
C HIS A 38 2.08 -8.37 -3.54
N ASP A 39 0.76 -8.49 -3.46
CA ASP A 39 -0.06 -7.54 -2.70
C ASP A 39 0.31 -7.53 -1.21
N ARG A 40 0.72 -8.68 -0.63
CA ARG A 40 1.23 -8.76 0.74
C ARG A 40 2.52 -7.97 0.89
N ASP A 41 3.45 -8.07 -0.05
CA ASP A 41 4.70 -7.32 -0.05
C ASP A 41 4.45 -5.81 -0.08
N ILE A 42 3.53 -5.35 -0.93
CA ILE A 42 3.12 -3.93 -0.94
C ILE A 42 2.59 -3.54 0.41
N ILE A 43 1.56 -4.25 0.90
CA ILE A 43 0.88 -3.88 2.15
C ILE A 43 1.89 -3.84 3.28
N GLY A 44 2.77 -4.84 3.38
CA GLY A 44 3.84 -4.87 4.38
C GLY A 44 4.77 -3.67 4.27
N ALA A 45 5.29 -3.41 3.06
CA ALA A 45 6.18 -2.29 2.80
C ALA A 45 5.55 -0.93 3.19
N VAL A 46 4.37 -0.62 2.68
CA VAL A 46 3.72 0.67 2.94
C VAL A 46 3.29 0.81 4.39
N SER A 47 2.90 -0.28 5.05
CA SER A 47 2.47 -0.26 6.45
C SER A 47 3.64 -0.05 7.42
N VAL A 48 4.86 -0.50 7.07
CA VAL A 48 6.08 -0.13 7.81
C VAL A 48 6.31 1.38 7.72
N PHE A 49 6.22 1.97 6.52
CA PHE A 49 6.36 3.41 6.35
C PHE A 49 5.28 4.19 7.10
N TRP A 50 4.05 3.71 7.06
CA TRP A 50 2.94 4.29 7.82
C TRP A 50 3.19 4.24 9.33
N SER A 51 3.69 3.11 9.84
CA SER A 51 4.05 2.95 11.26
C SER A 51 5.18 3.91 11.67
N LEU A 52 6.18 4.10 10.80
CA LEU A 52 7.26 5.08 11.01
C LEU A 52 6.72 6.52 10.98
N ALA A 53 5.83 6.84 10.04
CA ALA A 53 5.21 8.16 9.94
C ALA A 53 4.43 8.47 11.23
N GLN A 54 3.63 7.51 11.72
CA GLN A 54 2.92 7.64 13.00
C GLN A 54 3.84 7.84 14.20
N ALA A 55 5.02 7.20 14.19
CA ALA A 55 5.97 7.32 15.29
C ALA A 55 6.75 8.65 15.30
N VAL A 56 6.92 9.29 14.13
CA VAL A 56 7.77 10.48 13.97
C VAL A 56 6.96 11.77 13.83
N LEU A 57 5.77 11.71 13.23
CA LEU A 57 4.93 12.89 13.03
C LEU A 57 4.19 13.28 14.32
N PRO A 58 4.00 14.58 14.58
CA PRO A 58 3.17 15.04 15.70
C PRO A 58 1.77 14.45 15.66
N THR A 59 1.26 14.07 16.83
CA THR A 59 -0.07 13.47 17.00
C THR A 59 -1.17 14.38 16.43
N ASP A 60 -1.04 15.70 16.56
CA ASP A 60 -2.00 16.66 16.00
C ASP A 60 -2.14 16.50 14.48
N ILE A 61 -1.04 16.28 13.77
CA ILE A 61 -1.05 16.08 12.31
C ILE A 61 -1.70 14.74 11.95
N MET A 62 -1.29 13.66 12.64
CA MET A 62 -1.86 12.33 12.39
C MET A 62 -3.36 12.29 12.70
N SER A 63 -3.80 12.98 13.76
CA SER A 63 -5.21 13.03 14.14
C SER A 63 -6.10 13.62 13.05
N VAL A 64 -5.62 14.63 12.31
CA VAL A 64 -6.38 15.21 11.18
C VAL A 64 -6.59 14.16 10.09
N ILE A 65 -5.57 13.36 9.79
CA ILE A 65 -5.63 12.32 8.77
C ILE A 65 -6.57 11.19 9.21
N HIS A 66 -6.42 10.70 10.44
CA HIS A 66 -7.30 9.65 10.99
C HIS A 66 -8.76 10.11 11.06
N ASN A 67 -9.02 11.32 11.55
CA ASN A 67 -10.36 11.88 11.59
C ASN A 67 -10.98 11.98 10.18
N TYR A 68 -10.19 12.37 9.17
CA TYR A 68 -10.67 12.41 7.79
C TYR A 68 -11.03 11.00 7.28
N MET A 69 -10.16 10.02 7.52
CA MET A 69 -10.41 8.63 7.13
C MET A 69 -11.67 8.06 7.82
N ASP A 70 -11.82 8.30 9.11
CA ASP A 70 -12.96 7.83 9.90
C ASP A 70 -14.27 8.49 9.44
N ASN A 71 -14.27 9.81 9.23
CA ASN A 71 -15.44 10.56 8.77
C ASN A 71 -15.92 10.10 7.38
N GLU A 72 -14.99 9.73 6.51
CA GLU A 72 -15.26 9.24 5.15
C GLU A 72 -15.45 7.71 5.10
N ASN A 73 -15.43 7.02 6.25
CA ASN A 73 -15.50 5.56 6.37
C ASN A 73 -14.51 4.82 5.45
N LEU A 74 -13.29 5.35 5.32
CA LEU A 74 -12.27 4.77 4.47
C LEU A 74 -11.52 3.66 5.22
N PRO A 75 -11.48 2.42 4.68
CA PRO A 75 -10.77 1.35 5.34
C PRO A 75 -9.25 1.53 5.23
N ASN A 76 -8.49 0.90 6.12
CA ASN A 76 -7.05 0.71 5.90
C ASN A 76 -6.80 -0.02 4.57
N ILE A 77 -5.58 0.11 4.03
CA ILE A 77 -5.24 -0.43 2.71
C ILE A 77 -5.66 -1.90 2.54
N GLN A 78 -6.33 -2.12 1.42
CA GLN A 78 -6.78 -3.41 0.90
C GLN A 78 -6.48 -3.45 -0.59
N THR A 79 -6.28 -4.64 -1.14
CA THR A 79 -6.20 -4.81 -2.60
C THR A 79 -7.35 -5.68 -3.05
N ARG A 80 -7.51 -5.82 -4.37
CA ARG A 80 -8.48 -6.76 -4.94
C ARG A 80 -8.31 -8.19 -4.42
N ASN A 81 -7.10 -8.58 -4.02
CA ASN A 81 -6.79 -9.94 -3.59
C ASN A 81 -6.60 -10.09 -2.08
N ILE A 82 -6.57 -8.97 -1.33
CA ILE A 82 -6.36 -8.95 0.11
C ILE A 82 -7.41 -8.03 0.74
N GLU A 83 -8.31 -8.66 1.49
CA GLU A 83 -9.37 -8.01 2.26
C GLU A 83 -8.82 -6.97 3.25
N PRO A 84 -9.65 -5.97 3.62
CA PRO A 84 -9.26 -4.94 4.56
C PRO A 84 -9.08 -5.56 5.95
N GLY A 85 -8.23 -4.96 6.76
CA GLY A 85 -8.04 -5.39 8.13
C GLY A 85 -6.74 -4.90 8.73
N ASN A 86 -6.45 -5.44 9.90
CA ASN A 86 -5.25 -5.11 10.64
C ASN A 86 -4.18 -6.18 10.45
N GLY A 87 -2.96 -5.73 10.69
CA GLY A 87 -1.76 -6.53 10.62
C GLY A 87 -1.25 -6.77 9.20
N PHE A 88 0.06 -6.96 9.13
CA PHE A 88 0.78 -7.19 7.89
C PHE A 88 2.00 -8.09 8.13
N THR A 89 2.48 -8.68 7.05
CA THR A 89 3.72 -9.46 7.03
C THR A 89 4.74 -8.71 6.18
N LEU A 90 5.99 -8.74 6.60
CA LEU A 90 7.11 -8.21 5.85
C LEU A 90 8.15 -9.31 5.63
N CYS A 91 8.45 -9.62 4.37
CA CYS A 91 9.54 -10.54 4.03
C CYS A 91 10.83 -9.74 3.77
N VAL A 92 11.85 -9.93 4.61
CA VAL A 92 13.17 -9.28 4.46
C VAL A 92 14.23 -10.37 4.45
N GLU A 93 15.02 -10.44 3.38
CA GLU A 93 16.08 -11.44 3.22
C GLU A 93 15.60 -12.90 3.42
N GLY A 94 14.35 -13.18 2.98
CA GLY A 94 13.74 -14.50 3.11
C GLY A 94 13.24 -14.84 4.52
N LYS A 95 13.21 -13.87 5.43
CA LYS A 95 12.60 -14.00 6.77
C LYS A 95 11.30 -13.21 6.84
N ASP A 96 10.25 -13.88 7.31
CA ASP A 96 8.95 -13.26 7.52
C ASP A 96 8.84 -12.67 8.93
N PHE A 97 8.51 -11.38 8.98
CA PHE A 97 8.19 -10.66 10.20
C PHE A 97 6.69 -10.40 10.23
N PHE A 98 6.04 -10.83 11.32
CA PHE A 98 4.59 -10.74 11.47
C PHE A 98 4.23 -9.63 12.46
N PHE A 99 3.37 -8.71 12.02
CA PHE A 99 2.85 -7.62 12.84
C PHE A 99 1.33 -7.77 12.94
N PRO A 100 0.80 -8.64 13.81
CA PRO A 100 -0.61 -9.01 13.79
C PRO A 100 -1.57 -7.90 14.26
N TYR A 101 -1.07 -6.93 15.01
CA TYR A 101 -1.88 -5.86 15.63
C TYR A 101 -1.56 -4.46 15.10
N ALA A 102 -0.60 -4.34 14.19
CA ALA A 102 -0.25 -3.04 13.62
C ALA A 102 -1.29 -2.63 12.58
N ASP A 103 -1.66 -1.35 12.57
CA ASP A 103 -2.52 -0.82 11.52
C ASP A 103 -1.80 -0.84 10.18
N ARG A 104 -2.55 -1.14 9.12
CA ARG A 104 -2.03 -1.01 7.77
C ARG A 104 -2.05 0.46 7.35
N ALA A 105 -1.37 0.75 6.25
CA ALA A 105 -1.31 2.11 5.70
C ALA A 105 -2.68 2.66 5.25
N SER A 106 -2.68 3.94 4.87
CA SER A 106 -3.81 4.63 4.28
C SER A 106 -4.42 3.87 3.08
N PRO A 107 -5.73 4.00 2.83
CA PRO A 107 -6.47 3.24 1.82
C PRO A 107 -5.90 3.27 0.41
N GLU A 108 -5.15 4.32 0.06
CA GLU A 108 -4.54 4.56 -1.24
C GLU A 108 -3.05 4.83 -1.08
N VAL A 109 -2.24 4.28 -1.99
CA VAL A 109 -0.80 4.54 -2.07
C VAL A 109 -0.32 4.56 -3.51
N TYR A 110 0.63 5.43 -3.78
CA TYR A 110 1.33 5.53 -5.05
C TYR A 110 2.76 5.05 -4.89
N ILE A 111 3.14 4.07 -5.71
CA ILE A 111 4.48 3.49 -5.75
C ILE A 111 5.12 3.89 -7.07
N ASN A 112 6.35 4.37 -7.01
CA ASN A 112 7.09 4.80 -8.19
C ASN A 112 8.42 4.07 -8.29
N SER A 113 8.77 3.58 -9.48
CA SER A 113 10.10 3.09 -9.82
C SER A 113 10.81 4.09 -10.72
N GLY A 114 11.98 4.62 -10.31
CA GLY A 114 12.77 5.51 -11.16
C GLY A 114 13.56 6.62 -10.48
N TYR A 115 13.43 6.81 -9.16
CA TYR A 115 14.33 7.68 -8.40
C TYR A 115 15.50 6.88 -7.83
N ALA A 116 16.73 7.33 -8.07
CA ALA A 116 17.97 6.74 -7.56
C ALA A 116 18.15 6.88 -6.03
N VAL A 117 17.14 7.39 -5.33
CA VAL A 117 17.04 7.35 -3.88
C VAL A 117 15.93 6.36 -3.54
N SER A 118 16.36 5.18 -3.12
CA SER A 118 15.52 4.05 -2.72
C SER A 118 14.58 4.46 -1.60
N VAL A 119 13.32 4.74 -1.93
CA VAL A 119 12.22 4.60 -0.98
C VAL A 119 11.41 3.41 -1.50
N LEU A 120 11.73 2.22 -0.97
CA LEU A 120 11.21 0.89 -1.34
C LEU A 120 11.68 0.31 -2.68
N SER A 121 12.88 -0.26 -2.69
CA SER A 121 13.28 -1.24 -3.71
C SER A 121 12.93 -2.65 -3.21
N CYS A 122 11.73 -3.14 -3.51
CA CYS A 122 11.48 -4.58 -3.57
C CYS A 122 11.71 -5.02 -5.02
N SER A 123 12.94 -5.46 -5.30
CA SER A 123 13.46 -5.73 -6.65
C SER A 123 12.63 -6.76 -7.45
N HIS A 124 11.94 -7.69 -6.77
CA HIS A 124 11.09 -8.68 -7.44
C HIS A 124 9.72 -8.12 -7.89
N TYR A 125 9.14 -7.20 -7.12
CA TYR A 125 7.80 -6.65 -7.34
C TYR A 125 7.74 -5.71 -8.55
N LEU A 126 8.77 -4.89 -8.73
CA LEU A 126 8.77 -3.82 -9.74
C LEU A 126 8.93 -4.34 -11.19
N SER A 127 9.34 -5.60 -11.37
CA SER A 127 9.45 -6.21 -12.69
C SER A 127 8.09 -6.57 -13.32
N VAL A 128 7.02 -6.62 -12.52
CA VAL A 128 5.69 -7.12 -12.91
C VAL A 128 4.58 -6.07 -12.93
N LEU A 129 4.83 -4.87 -12.39
CA LEU A 129 3.97 -3.70 -12.58
C LEU A 129 4.31 -2.99 -13.89
N LYS A 130 3.37 -2.93 -14.84
CA LYS A 130 3.44 -2.03 -16.00
C LYS A 130 2.08 -1.79 -16.63
#